data_AF-A0AAP5C4T8-F1
#
_entry.id   AF-A0AAP5C4T8-F1
#
_cell.length_a   1.000
_cell.length_b   1.000
_cell.length_c   1.000
_cell.angle_alpha   90.00
_cell.angle_beta   90.00
_cell.angle_gamma   90.00
#
_symmetry.space_group_name_H-M   'P 1'
#
loop_
_entity.id
_entity.type
_entity.pdbx_description
1 polymer ?
#
loop_
_entity_poly.entity_id
_entity_poly.type
_entity_poly.pdbx_seq_one_letter_code
_entity_poly.pdbx_strand_id
1 'polypeptide(L)'
;MTLRPLLPITGAALVLLLAATAVAAQDYDTDHIPALRCESQFNKTEQCPIEGPMRLARQLSVTRCVENQNWGQSRRTLWVTDGCRAEFVADGYGRWPGRGRGRDRDNEGERLVCESYENKDKECRIRVRHEVRLVKQKSVTTCIEDRNWGWDRRGVWVSDGCRAEFRVY
;
A
#
# COMPACT_ATOMS: atom_id res chain seq x y z
N MET A 1 -42.22 -16.74 -86.68
CA MET A 1 -41.66 -15.57 -87.37
C MET A 1 -41.01 -14.67 -86.34
N THR A 2 -39.70 -14.51 -86.48
CA THR A 2 -38.78 -13.68 -85.69
C THR A 2 -39.00 -12.18 -85.95
N LEU A 3 -38.83 -11.30 -84.95
CA LEU A 3 -37.84 -10.22 -84.94
C LEU A 3 -37.75 -9.44 -83.59
N ARG A 4 -36.50 -9.12 -83.22
CA ARG A 4 -35.92 -8.33 -82.09
C ARG A 4 -36.30 -6.81 -82.17
N PRO A 5 -36.05 -5.88 -81.19
CA PRO A 5 -34.90 -5.81 -80.25
C PRO A 5 -35.06 -5.13 -78.84
N LEU A 6 -34.10 -5.47 -77.94
CA LEU A 6 -33.27 -4.66 -76.99
C LEU A 6 -33.69 -3.19 -76.67
N LEU A 7 -33.64 -2.61 -75.46
CA LEU A 7 -32.62 -2.61 -74.38
C LEU A 7 -33.18 -1.82 -73.13
N PRO A 8 -32.41 -1.55 -72.03
CA PRO A 8 -32.71 -1.92 -70.64
C PRO A 8 -33.36 -0.81 -69.79
N ILE A 9 -34.11 -1.17 -68.76
CA ILE A 9 -34.45 -0.25 -67.66
C ILE A 9 -33.74 -0.74 -66.40
N THR A 10 -32.76 0.06 -66.02
CA THR A 10 -32.07 0.10 -64.73
C THR A 10 -33.04 -0.13 -63.56
N GLY A 11 -32.90 -1.24 -62.86
CA GLY A 11 -33.57 -1.49 -61.59
C GLY A 11 -32.52 -1.81 -60.54
N ALA A 12 -32.17 -0.81 -59.74
CA ALA A 12 -31.11 -0.84 -58.74
C ALA A 12 -31.24 -2.03 -57.79
N ALA A 13 -30.12 -2.73 -57.59
CA ALA A 13 -29.97 -3.77 -56.58
C ALA A 13 -30.13 -3.16 -55.18
N LEU A 14 -31.21 -3.49 -54.47
CA LEU A 14 -31.31 -3.23 -53.04
C LEU A 14 -30.88 -4.49 -52.28
N VAL A 15 -29.57 -4.68 -52.16
CA VAL A 15 -29.02 -5.69 -51.26
C VAL A 15 -29.22 -5.17 -49.84
N LEU A 16 -30.25 -5.68 -49.17
CA LEU A 16 -30.42 -5.52 -47.72
C LEU A 16 -29.30 -6.30 -47.02
N LEU A 17 -28.18 -5.61 -46.76
CA LEU A 17 -27.17 -6.04 -45.81
C LEU A 17 -27.83 -6.05 -44.43
N LEU A 18 -28.28 -7.23 -44.01
CA LEU A 18 -28.49 -7.53 -42.59
C LEU A 18 -27.14 -7.34 -41.90
N ALA A 19 -26.93 -6.14 -41.37
CA ALA A 19 -25.82 -5.86 -40.47
C ALA A 19 -26.02 -6.76 -39.24
N ALA A 20 -25.30 -7.86 -39.19
CA ALA A 20 -25.16 -8.63 -37.97
C ALA A 20 -24.49 -7.71 -36.95
N THR A 21 -25.25 -7.20 -36.00
CA THR A 21 -24.71 -6.52 -34.84
C THR A 21 -23.96 -7.57 -34.03
N ALA A 22 -22.64 -7.64 -34.22
CA ALA A 22 -21.78 -8.30 -33.26
C ALA A 22 -21.92 -7.53 -31.94
N VAL A 23 -22.75 -8.05 -31.03
CA VAL A 23 -22.76 -7.59 -29.64
C VAL A 23 -21.44 -8.06 -29.07
N ALA A 24 -20.45 -7.18 -29.02
CA ALA A 24 -19.24 -7.44 -28.26
C ALA A 24 -19.66 -7.62 -26.79
N ALA A 25 -19.52 -8.83 -26.27
CA ALA A 25 -19.57 -9.05 -24.83
C ALA A 25 -18.42 -8.24 -24.22
N GLN A 26 -18.76 -7.12 -23.59
CA GLN A 26 -17.81 -6.40 -22.76
C GLN A 26 -17.56 -7.30 -21.56
N ASP A 27 -16.36 -7.87 -21.51
CA ASP A 27 -15.84 -8.57 -20.34
C ASP A 27 -15.91 -7.57 -19.18
N TYR A 28 -16.91 -7.76 -18.32
CA TYR A 28 -17.14 -6.93 -17.15
C TYR A 28 -16.06 -7.34 -16.16
N ASP A 29 -14.91 -6.67 -16.25
CA ASP A 29 -13.73 -6.86 -15.39
C ASP A 29 -14.21 -6.92 -13.94
N THR A 30 -14.32 -8.13 -13.42
CA THR A 30 -14.78 -8.41 -12.07
C THR A 30 -13.69 -7.88 -11.15
N ASP A 31 -13.95 -6.76 -10.47
CA ASP A 31 -13.16 -6.10 -9.41
C ASP A 31 -12.00 -6.96 -8.87
N HIS A 32 -10.93 -7.11 -9.66
CA HIS A 32 -9.77 -7.86 -9.21
C HIS A 32 -8.94 -6.91 -8.39
N ILE A 33 -9.19 -6.88 -7.08
CA ILE A 33 -8.39 -6.11 -6.14
C ILE A 33 -6.94 -6.62 -6.23
N PRO A 34 -5.98 -5.83 -6.74
CA PRO A 34 -4.61 -6.30 -6.94
C PRO A 34 -4.00 -6.71 -5.60
N ALA A 35 -3.39 -7.89 -5.56
CA ALA A 35 -2.75 -8.38 -4.35
C ALA A 35 -1.31 -7.86 -4.23
N LEU A 36 -0.98 -7.29 -3.07
CA LEU A 36 0.37 -6.93 -2.67
C LEU A 36 1.07 -8.14 -2.07
N ARG A 37 2.16 -8.57 -2.70
CA ARG A 37 3.03 -9.63 -2.16
C ARG A 37 4.07 -9.03 -1.20
N CYS A 38 4.13 -9.53 0.03
CA CYS A 38 5.09 -9.11 1.05
C CYS A 38 5.66 -10.34 1.77
N GLU A 39 6.99 -10.43 1.87
CA GLU A 39 7.66 -11.69 2.24
C GLU A 39 8.85 -11.50 3.17
N SER A 40 8.81 -12.15 4.34
CA SER A 40 9.98 -12.30 5.20
C SER A 40 10.90 -13.39 4.63
N GLN A 41 11.99 -12.96 4.00
CA GLN A 41 13.04 -13.84 3.50
C GLN A 41 14.18 -13.91 4.52
N PHE A 42 14.71 -15.13 4.74
CA PHE A 42 15.81 -15.38 5.67
C PHE A 42 15.56 -14.82 7.09
N ASN A 43 14.31 -14.90 7.56
CA ASN A 43 13.84 -14.39 8.86
C ASN A 43 14.10 -12.89 9.11
N LYS A 44 14.20 -12.09 8.04
CA LYS A 44 14.27 -10.63 8.16
C LYS A 44 12.86 -10.04 8.15
N THR A 45 12.66 -8.99 8.94
CA THR A 45 11.43 -8.19 8.85
C THR A 45 11.43 -7.43 7.54
N GLU A 46 10.38 -7.61 6.75
CA GLU A 46 10.13 -6.90 5.50
C GLU A 46 9.04 -5.83 5.73
N GLN A 47 9.18 -4.68 5.08
CA GLN A 47 8.23 -3.56 5.19
C GLN A 47 7.74 -3.15 3.81
N CYS A 48 6.45 -3.37 3.56
CA CYS A 48 5.81 -3.07 2.29
C CYS A 48 4.92 -1.82 2.41
N PRO A 49 5.11 -0.81 1.56
CA PRO A 49 4.24 0.37 1.52
C PRO A 49 2.80 0.00 1.15
N ILE A 50 1.83 0.59 1.85
CA ILE A 50 0.39 0.36 1.63
C ILE A 50 -0.38 1.68 1.67
N GLU A 51 -1.55 1.72 1.05
CA GLU A 51 -2.46 2.86 1.04
C GLU A 51 -3.82 2.43 1.60
N GLY A 52 -3.90 2.35 2.93
CA GLY A 52 -5.10 1.92 3.65
C GLY A 52 -4.98 0.51 4.24
N PRO A 53 -6.02 0.06 4.96
CA PRO A 53 -6.04 -1.23 5.62
C PRO A 53 -5.98 -2.37 4.60
N MET A 54 -5.15 -3.35 4.93
CA MET A 54 -4.93 -4.56 4.18
C MET A 54 -5.42 -5.75 4.98
N ARG A 55 -5.83 -6.80 4.29
CA ARG A 55 -6.09 -8.11 4.90
C ARG A 55 -5.30 -9.20 4.21
N LEU A 56 -5.02 -10.26 4.96
CA LEU A 56 -4.40 -11.46 4.43
C LEU A 56 -5.31 -12.09 3.37
N ALA A 57 -4.85 -12.15 2.13
CA ALA A 57 -5.60 -12.73 1.02
C ALA A 57 -5.17 -14.18 0.76
N ARG A 58 -3.86 -14.43 0.79
CA ARG A 58 -3.29 -15.74 0.51
C ARG A 58 -1.99 -15.96 1.24
N GLN A 59 -1.86 -17.10 1.92
CA GLN A 59 -0.60 -17.52 2.53
C GLN A 59 0.31 -18.19 1.49
N LEU A 60 1.58 -17.81 1.48
CA LEU A 60 2.62 -18.35 0.59
C LEU A 60 3.70 -19.14 1.36
N SER A 61 3.88 -18.87 2.66
CA SER A 61 4.80 -19.59 3.54
C SER A 61 4.17 -20.83 4.19
N VAL A 62 5.02 -21.77 4.61
CA VAL A 62 4.61 -22.87 5.52
C VAL A 62 4.33 -22.32 6.92
N THR A 63 5.19 -21.42 7.41
CA THR A 63 4.91 -20.65 8.63
C THR A 63 3.61 -19.89 8.45
N ARG A 64 2.66 -20.05 9.39
CA ARG A 64 1.39 -19.34 9.34
C ARG A 64 1.60 -17.85 9.53
N CYS A 65 0.96 -17.04 8.70
CA CYS A 65 0.92 -15.59 8.90
C CYS A 65 -0.22 -15.25 9.87
N VAL A 66 0.12 -14.91 11.10
CA VAL A 66 -0.82 -14.54 12.16
C VAL A 66 -0.67 -13.06 12.51
N GLU A 67 -1.78 -12.33 12.44
CA GLU A 67 -1.81 -10.89 12.69
C GLU A 67 -1.36 -10.60 14.12
N ASN A 68 -0.60 -9.53 14.31
CA ASN A 68 0.02 -9.15 15.58
C ASN A 68 1.02 -10.16 16.15
N GLN A 69 1.39 -11.20 15.40
CA GLN A 69 2.46 -12.12 15.77
C GLN A 69 3.63 -12.00 14.80
N ASN A 70 3.39 -12.33 13.52
CA ASN A 70 4.45 -12.32 12.49
C ASN A 70 4.04 -11.57 11.21
N TRP A 71 2.91 -10.90 11.25
CA TRP A 71 2.61 -9.77 10.36
C TRP A 71 1.72 -8.75 11.07
N GLY A 72 1.70 -7.54 10.54
CA GLY A 72 0.82 -6.47 10.99
C GLY A 72 0.91 -5.27 10.07
N GLN A 73 0.20 -4.19 10.42
CA GLN A 73 0.13 -3.01 9.57
C GLN A 73 -0.07 -1.72 10.36
N SER A 74 0.40 -0.62 9.77
CA SER A 74 0.08 0.76 10.13
C SER A 74 -0.69 1.40 8.97
N ARG A 75 -1.03 2.68 9.06
CA ARG A 75 -1.77 3.40 8.00
C ARG A 75 -1.09 3.37 6.62
N ARG A 76 0.23 3.17 6.58
CA ARG A 76 1.03 3.25 5.35
C ARG A 76 2.07 2.13 5.17
N THR A 77 2.18 1.22 6.13
CA THR A 77 3.22 0.18 6.08
C THR A 77 2.67 -1.12 6.62
N LEU A 78 2.74 -2.17 5.81
CA LEU A 78 2.54 -3.55 6.22
C LEU A 78 3.90 -4.18 6.50
N TRP A 79 4.02 -4.93 7.58
CA TRP A 79 5.24 -5.66 7.89
C TRP A 79 4.97 -7.15 8.03
N VAL A 80 5.95 -7.96 7.62
CA VAL A 80 5.97 -9.41 7.82
C VAL A 80 7.32 -9.81 8.38
N THR A 81 7.35 -10.80 9.26
CA THR A 81 8.58 -11.28 9.89
C THR A 81 8.50 -12.79 10.19
N ASP A 82 9.54 -13.36 10.79
CA ASP A 82 9.61 -14.77 11.22
C ASP A 82 9.22 -15.78 10.12
N GLY A 83 9.56 -15.47 8.87
CA GLY A 83 9.30 -16.34 7.73
C GLY A 83 7.85 -16.31 7.21
N CYS A 84 7.00 -15.39 7.70
CA CYS A 84 5.69 -15.12 7.10
C CYS A 84 5.85 -14.55 5.68
N ARG A 85 5.18 -15.18 4.71
CA ARG A 85 5.13 -14.76 3.31
C ARG A 85 3.69 -14.87 2.82
N ALA A 86 3.16 -13.80 2.28
CA ALA A 86 1.77 -13.75 1.90
C ALA A 86 1.47 -12.70 0.82
N GLU A 87 0.27 -12.83 0.26
CA GLU A 87 -0.38 -11.81 -0.54
C GLU A 87 -1.48 -11.15 0.29
N PHE A 88 -1.58 -9.84 0.19
CA PHE A 88 -2.50 -8.99 0.93
C PHE A 88 -3.34 -8.18 -0.05
N VAL A 89 -4.60 -7.92 0.28
CA VAL A 89 -5.50 -7.08 -0.53
C VAL A 89 -6.05 -5.94 0.32
N ALA A 90 -6.29 -4.79 -0.32
CA ALA A 90 -6.88 -3.64 0.35
C ALA A 90 -8.37 -3.86 0.64
N ASP A 91 -8.82 -3.44 1.82
CA ASP A 91 -10.24 -3.44 2.15
C ASP A 91 -10.92 -2.21 1.54
N GLY A 92 -11.46 -2.35 0.32
CA GLY A 92 -12.52 -1.52 -0.26
C GLY A 92 -12.29 -0.01 -0.47
N TYR A 93 -11.20 0.58 0.02
CA TYR A 93 -10.95 2.03 0.03
C TYR A 93 -9.63 2.43 -0.65
N GLY A 94 -9.11 1.63 -1.59
CA GLY A 94 -7.79 1.87 -2.17
C GLY A 94 -7.72 1.54 -3.66
N ARG A 95 -8.24 2.44 -4.49
CA ARG A 95 -7.83 2.53 -5.91
C ARG A 95 -6.34 2.85 -5.90
N TRP A 96 -5.49 1.84 -6.12
CA TRP A 96 -4.07 2.04 -6.45
C TRP A 96 -3.97 2.82 -7.78
N PRO A 97 -3.29 3.98 -7.86
CA PRO A 97 -2.74 4.47 -9.10
C PRO A 97 -1.22 4.23 -9.12
N GLY A 98 -0.75 3.67 -10.22
CA GLY A 98 0.67 3.39 -10.42
C GLY A 98 1.57 4.62 -10.33
N ARG A 99 2.85 4.33 -10.11
CA ARG A 99 4.05 5.14 -10.41
C ARG A 99 3.76 6.58 -10.91
N GLY A 100 3.94 7.57 -10.04
CA GLY A 100 3.92 8.99 -10.43
C GLY A 100 4.84 9.83 -9.55
N ARG A 101 5.78 10.54 -10.19
CA ARG A 101 6.80 11.41 -9.58
C ARG A 101 6.21 12.68 -8.95
N GLY A 102 6.83 13.14 -7.87
CA GLY A 102 6.99 14.57 -7.56
C GLY A 102 6.01 15.19 -6.57
N ARG A 103 6.39 15.22 -5.28
CA ARG A 103 6.38 16.43 -4.43
C ARG A 103 7.19 16.18 -3.17
N ASP A 104 8.39 16.72 -3.19
CA ASP A 104 9.49 16.52 -2.27
C ASP A 104 9.34 17.35 -0.98
N ARG A 105 9.87 16.80 0.13
CA ARG A 105 10.12 17.35 1.48
C ARG A 105 9.10 17.13 2.61
N ASP A 106 7.79 17.24 2.41
CA ASP A 106 6.85 17.05 3.53
C ASP A 106 6.59 15.57 3.89
N ASN A 107 6.91 14.64 2.98
CA ASN A 107 6.60 13.22 3.14
C ASN A 107 7.82 12.36 3.53
N GLU A 108 9.01 12.96 3.63
CA GLU A 108 10.22 12.22 3.99
C GLU A 108 10.42 12.13 5.51
N GLY A 109 9.79 13.03 6.27
CA GLY A 109 9.89 13.12 7.73
C GLY A 109 11.28 13.53 8.21
N GLU A 110 11.33 14.42 9.20
CA GLU A 110 12.56 14.87 9.83
C GLU A 110 13.09 13.82 10.81
N ARG A 111 14.38 13.49 10.73
CA ARG A 111 15.02 12.61 11.71
C ARG A 111 15.36 13.39 12.97
N LEU A 112 14.96 12.87 14.12
CA LEU A 112 15.21 13.45 15.43
C LEU A 112 15.81 12.39 16.35
N VAL A 113 16.97 12.66 16.93
CA VAL A 113 17.54 11.82 17.99
C VAL A 113 17.09 12.37 19.33
N CYS A 114 16.41 11.55 20.13
CA CYS A 114 15.98 11.90 21.48
C CYS A 114 16.43 10.84 22.48
N GLU A 115 17.09 11.28 23.55
CA GLU A 115 17.85 10.40 24.43
C GLU A 115 17.65 10.75 25.90
N SER A 116 17.10 9.79 26.66
CA SER A 116 17.10 9.80 28.12
C SER A 116 18.44 9.23 28.61
N TYR A 117 19.25 10.11 29.20
CA TYR A 117 20.47 9.73 29.93
C TYR A 117 20.20 9.79 31.43
N GLU A 118 20.86 8.93 32.21
CA GLU A 118 20.77 8.90 33.68
C GLU A 118 19.33 8.78 34.23
N ASN A 119 18.42 8.12 33.48
CA ASN A 119 17.00 7.97 33.82
C ASN A 119 16.24 9.31 33.98
N LYS A 120 16.71 10.38 33.35
CA LYS A 120 16.00 11.66 33.31
C LYS A 120 15.08 11.71 32.11
N ASP A 121 13.84 12.14 32.33
CA ASP A 121 12.89 12.40 31.25
C ASP A 121 13.45 13.48 30.33
N LYS A 122 13.31 13.25 29.03
CA LYS A 122 13.78 14.16 28.00
C LYS A 122 12.66 14.44 27.02
N GLU A 123 12.38 15.73 26.83
CA GLU A 123 11.51 16.22 25.77
C GLU A 123 12.36 16.84 24.65
N CYS A 124 12.15 16.38 23.43
CA CYS A 124 12.78 16.90 22.22
C CYS A 124 11.72 17.62 21.39
N ARG A 125 11.76 18.96 21.46
CA ARG A 125 10.79 19.82 20.81
C ARG A 125 10.94 19.78 19.30
N ILE A 126 9.85 19.40 18.64
CA ILE A 126 9.73 19.39 17.19
C ILE A 126 8.25 19.48 16.86
N ARG A 127 7.91 20.21 15.80
CA ARG A 127 6.51 20.33 15.40
C ARG A 127 6.09 19.05 14.68
N VAL A 128 5.34 18.20 15.36
CA VAL A 128 4.73 17.01 14.75
C VAL A 128 3.46 17.42 14.01
N ARG A 129 3.37 17.11 12.72
CA ARG A 129 2.20 17.43 11.90
C ARG A 129 1.27 16.22 11.77
N HIS A 130 1.84 15.02 11.68
CA HIS A 130 1.12 13.78 11.40
C HIS A 130 1.43 12.70 12.44
N GLU A 131 2.68 12.29 12.54
CA GLU A 131 3.07 11.12 13.33
C GLU A 131 4.58 11.10 13.63
N VAL A 132 4.97 10.31 14.62
CA VAL A 132 6.37 10.01 14.92
C VAL A 132 6.58 8.50 14.89
N ARG A 133 7.66 8.06 14.26
CA ARG A 133 8.04 6.64 14.20
C ARG A 133 9.41 6.44 14.83
N LEU A 134 9.56 5.40 15.66
CA LEU A 134 10.87 4.94 16.09
C LEU A 134 11.59 4.27 14.91
N VAL A 135 12.73 4.83 14.50
CA VAL A 135 13.53 4.35 13.37
C VAL A 135 14.66 3.45 13.83
N LYS A 136 15.32 3.82 14.93
CA LYS A 136 16.48 3.09 15.43
C LYS A 136 16.60 3.22 16.94
N GLN A 137 16.61 2.08 17.63
CA GLN A 137 16.94 2.06 19.05
C GLN A 137 18.46 2.23 19.25
N LYS A 138 18.84 3.12 20.17
CA LYS A 138 20.23 3.41 20.56
C LYS A 138 20.56 2.96 21.99
N SER A 139 19.55 2.76 22.83
CA SER A 139 19.69 2.23 24.19
C SER A 139 19.65 0.71 24.24
N VAL A 140 20.24 0.13 25.30
CA VAL A 140 20.02 -1.27 25.69
C VAL A 140 18.59 -1.45 26.20
N THR A 141 18.08 -0.48 26.98
CA THR A 141 16.68 -0.44 27.38
C THR A 141 15.77 -0.35 26.16
N THR A 142 14.81 -1.26 26.06
CA THR A 142 13.82 -1.26 24.98
C THR A 142 12.90 -0.06 25.05
N CYS A 143 12.79 0.67 23.95
CA CYS A 143 11.86 1.79 23.79
C CYS A 143 10.49 1.25 23.36
N ILE A 144 9.47 1.41 24.21
CA ILE A 144 8.08 1.02 23.97
C ILE A 144 7.20 2.27 24.03
N GLU A 145 6.43 2.49 22.97
CA GLU A 145 5.51 3.63 22.85
C GLU A 145 4.49 3.58 23.99
N ASP A 146 4.09 4.74 24.50
CA ASP A 146 3.20 4.94 25.66
C ASP A 146 3.72 4.37 26.99
N ARG A 147 4.94 3.80 27.01
CA ARG A 147 5.58 3.31 28.23
C ARG A 147 6.77 4.17 28.63
N ASN A 148 7.79 4.25 27.76
CA ASN A 148 9.01 5.00 28.04
C ASN A 148 9.47 5.88 26.87
N TRP A 149 8.60 6.04 25.89
CA TRP A 149 8.62 7.15 24.95
C TRP A 149 7.22 7.39 24.39
N GLY A 150 7.01 8.57 23.82
CA GLY A 150 5.79 8.92 23.12
C GLY A 150 5.94 10.29 22.47
N TRP A 151 4.84 10.82 21.95
CA TRP A 151 4.86 12.11 21.26
C TRP A 151 3.51 12.82 21.33
N ASP A 152 3.55 14.13 21.17
CA ASP A 152 2.39 14.98 20.99
C ASP A 152 2.67 16.04 19.91
N ARG A 153 1.83 17.07 19.81
CA ARG A 153 2.03 18.15 18.82
C ARG A 153 3.25 19.02 19.10
N ARG A 154 3.83 18.97 20.30
CA ARG A 154 4.97 19.77 20.77
C ARG A 154 6.30 19.05 20.58
N GLY A 155 6.29 17.71 20.56
CA GLY A 155 7.46 16.93 20.23
C GLY A 155 7.43 15.51 20.76
N VAL A 156 8.63 14.92 20.86
CA VAL A 156 8.84 13.55 21.34
C VAL A 156 9.34 13.61 22.76
N TRP A 157 8.84 12.73 23.63
CA TRP A 157 9.39 12.52 24.96
C TRP A 157 9.96 11.10 25.07
N VAL A 158 11.03 10.94 25.86
CA VAL A 158 11.65 9.65 26.21
C VAL A 158 11.97 9.65 27.70
N SER A 159 11.80 8.50 28.36
CA SER A 159 12.06 8.29 29.79
C SER A 159 12.82 6.99 30.03
N ASP A 160 13.18 6.72 31.28
CA ASP A 160 13.69 5.42 31.76
C ASP A 160 14.88 4.87 30.95
N GLY A 161 15.74 5.76 30.46
CA GLY A 161 16.93 5.38 29.69
C GLY A 161 16.64 4.97 28.25
N CYS A 162 15.43 5.18 27.73
CA CYS A 162 15.13 5.04 26.30
C CYS A 162 15.92 6.09 25.50
N ARG A 163 16.67 5.62 24.50
CA ARG A 163 17.42 6.44 23.55
C ARG A 163 17.17 5.92 22.16
N ALA A 164 16.68 6.77 21.26
CA ALA A 164 16.36 6.35 19.92
C ALA A 164 16.47 7.50 18.91
N GLU A 165 16.56 7.11 17.65
CA GLU A 165 16.30 7.96 16.50
C GLU A 165 14.84 7.77 16.07
N PHE A 166 14.17 8.89 15.88
CA PHE A 166 12.79 9.00 15.47
C PHE A 166 12.71 9.67 14.11
N ARG A 167 11.64 9.38 13.36
CA ARG A 167 11.27 10.15 12.17
C ARG A 167 9.91 10.79 12.40
N VAL A 168 9.86 12.10 12.23
CA VAL A 168 8.76 12.99 12.57
C VAL A 168 8.17 13.56 11.29
N TYR A 169 6.87 13.37 11.08
CA TYR A 169 6.16 13.81 9.88
C TYR A 169 5.23 14.99 10.17
#